data_AF-A0AAD6X8B2-F1
#
_entry.id   AF-A0AAD6X8B2-F1
#
_cell.length_a   1.000
_cell.length_b   1.000
_cell.length_c   1.000
_cell.angle_alpha   90.00
_cell.angle_beta   90.00
_cell.angle_gamma   90.00
#
_symmetry.space_group_name_H-M   'P 1'
#
loop_
_entity.id
_entity.type
_entity.pdbx_description
1 polymer ?
#
loop_
_entity_poly.entity_id
_entity_poly.type
_entity_poly.pdbx_seq_one_letter_code
_entity_poly.pdbx_strand_id
1 'polypeptide(L)'
;YSERNASGLYDIVTDQIIAMGTDALANIDYTKDYTRHVEDWSKNHRFMDRAGNELRTAIVGEILGPAMGTLLRAHGNYFARDGDAFKPIDDKSKIKDTIALGIPTQASVKMHNIFLNQVIGANQIVTANANEDAHNGRVSLAVLLHSAPFDSVPSEPHPGIPRVATTGKRRLDQVDDEVAGPAGPPADDKLEYTGALTKDIKLGAYYNPCILPDYGGSYFNHSKAKLVQLDVRDTKNELIPPWKFYEALRPGTLVLCLVSLHCFAMVDDSGKERKERKVYQMNAHSIRVLSESDEHVEERTRPIAPNSAERAIAALPKHAAVTSFANFTV
;
A
#
# COMPACT_ATOMS: atom_id res chain seq x y z
N TYR A 1 4.68 -2.33 -23.18
CA TYR A 1 5.13 -3.38 -22.24
C TYR A 1 6.18 -4.28 -22.86
N SER A 2 6.04 -4.67 -24.14
CA SER A 2 7.03 -5.50 -24.86
C SER A 2 8.44 -4.92 -24.87
N GLU A 3 8.59 -3.60 -24.87
CA GLU A 3 9.88 -2.92 -24.79
C GLU A 3 10.66 -3.23 -23.50
N ARG A 4 9.98 -3.47 -22.38
CA ARG A 4 10.64 -3.85 -21.11
C ARG A 4 11.39 -5.18 -21.24
N ASN A 5 10.81 -6.13 -21.97
CA ASN A 5 11.45 -7.40 -22.24
C ASN A 5 12.55 -7.25 -23.30
N ALA A 6 12.26 -6.54 -24.40
CA ALA A 6 13.21 -6.34 -25.49
C ALA A 6 14.48 -5.57 -25.07
N SER A 7 14.34 -4.62 -24.13
CA SER A 7 15.48 -3.86 -23.57
C SER A 7 16.29 -4.63 -22.52
N GLY A 8 15.82 -5.81 -22.08
CA GLY A 8 16.43 -6.55 -20.97
C GLY A 8 16.19 -5.93 -19.59
N LEU A 9 15.25 -4.98 -19.45
CA LEU A 9 14.96 -4.31 -18.18
C LEU A 9 14.62 -5.30 -17.07
N TYR A 10 13.80 -6.32 -17.37
CA TYR A 10 13.41 -7.32 -16.36
C TYR A 10 14.60 -8.11 -15.82
N ASP A 11 15.59 -8.42 -16.67
CA ASP A 11 16.79 -9.13 -16.23
C ASP A 11 17.67 -8.23 -15.36
N ILE A 12 17.84 -6.96 -15.74
CA ILE A 12 18.56 -5.96 -14.93
C ILE A 12 17.92 -5.82 -13.54
N VAL A 13 16.59 -5.68 -13.49
CA VAL A 13 15.85 -5.54 -12.22
C VAL A 13 15.96 -6.83 -11.39
N THR A 14 15.84 -8.00 -12.02
CA THR A 14 15.97 -9.28 -11.32
C THR A 14 17.36 -9.43 -10.71
N ASP A 15 18.41 -9.16 -11.50
CA ASP A 15 19.80 -9.27 -11.04
C ASP A 15 20.08 -8.29 -9.88
N GLN A 16 19.50 -7.08 -9.92
CA GLN A 16 19.56 -6.13 -8.81
C GLN A 16 18.87 -6.66 -7.56
N ILE A 17 17.65 -7.21 -7.67
CA ILE A 17 16.93 -7.80 -6.52
C ILE A 17 17.70 -8.97 -5.92
N ILE A 18 18.32 -9.82 -6.75
CA ILE A 18 19.16 -10.92 -6.27
C ILE A 18 20.39 -10.36 -5.53
N ALA A 19 21.05 -9.34 -6.09
CA ALA A 19 22.23 -8.71 -5.49
C ALA A 19 21.93 -8.03 -4.15
N MET A 20 20.69 -7.58 -3.91
CA MET A 20 20.26 -7.00 -2.63
C MET A 20 20.28 -8.00 -1.46
N GLY A 21 20.32 -9.32 -1.73
CA GLY A 21 20.35 -10.33 -0.66
C GLY A 21 19.17 -10.16 0.29
N THR A 22 19.43 -10.12 1.61
CA THR A 22 18.39 -10.02 2.65
C THR A 22 17.67 -8.67 2.70
N ASP A 23 18.09 -7.68 1.91
CA ASP A 23 17.38 -6.41 1.83
C ASP A 23 16.13 -6.50 0.93
N ALA A 24 15.93 -7.58 0.17
CA ALA A 24 14.75 -7.80 -0.66
C ALA A 24 13.85 -8.93 -0.14
N LEU A 25 12.52 -8.72 -0.17
CA LEU A 25 11.55 -9.66 0.42
C LEU A 25 11.59 -11.03 -0.28
N ALA A 26 11.94 -11.04 -1.57
CA ALA A 26 12.09 -12.24 -2.37
C ALA A 26 13.17 -13.21 -1.85
N ASN A 27 14.09 -12.73 -1.01
CA ASN A 27 15.31 -13.44 -0.62
C ASN A 27 15.40 -13.72 0.88
N ILE A 28 14.45 -13.22 1.69
CA ILE A 28 14.45 -13.41 3.14
C ILE A 28 13.62 -14.60 3.57
N ASP A 29 14.02 -15.18 4.70
CA ASP A 29 13.39 -16.35 5.29
C ASP A 29 12.93 -16.02 6.72
N TYR A 30 11.66 -16.29 7.02
CA TYR A 30 11.07 -16.03 8.33
C TYR A 30 11.78 -16.85 9.41
N THR A 31 11.99 -16.27 10.60
CA THR A 31 12.84 -16.79 11.71
C THR A 31 14.34 -16.75 11.46
N LYS A 32 14.79 -16.88 10.20
CA LYS A 32 16.21 -16.81 9.88
C LYS A 32 16.67 -15.36 9.84
N ASP A 33 16.02 -14.51 9.07
CA ASP A 33 16.55 -13.19 8.72
C ASP A 33 15.89 -12.06 9.54
N TYR A 34 14.71 -12.32 10.09
CA TYR A 34 13.96 -11.39 10.92
C TYR A 34 13.04 -12.13 11.90
N THR A 35 12.62 -11.43 12.93
CA THR A 35 11.72 -11.95 13.96
C THR A 35 10.54 -11.01 14.18
N ARG A 36 9.47 -11.57 14.75
CA ARG A 36 8.31 -10.81 15.17
C ARG A 36 8.55 -10.16 16.52
N HIS A 37 8.10 -8.92 16.65
CA HIS A 37 8.00 -8.18 17.90
C HIS A 37 6.55 -7.80 18.15
N VAL A 38 6.01 -8.12 19.32
CA VAL A 38 4.63 -7.76 19.72
C VAL A 38 4.68 -6.52 20.60
N GLU A 39 3.99 -5.46 20.20
CA GLU A 39 3.91 -4.22 20.97
C GLU A 39 3.05 -4.41 22.23
N ASP A 40 3.58 -4.06 23.40
CA ASP A 40 2.90 -4.33 24.67
C ASP A 40 1.52 -3.65 24.79
N TRP A 41 1.42 -2.41 24.31
CA TRP A 41 0.25 -1.55 24.49
C TRP A 41 -0.85 -1.79 23.45
N SER A 42 -0.50 -2.14 22.20
CA SER A 42 -1.48 -2.33 21.12
C SER A 42 -1.68 -3.79 20.72
N LYS A 43 -0.76 -4.68 21.12
CA LYS A 43 -0.66 -6.05 20.61
C LYS A 43 -0.42 -6.15 19.10
N ASN A 44 -0.18 -5.03 18.42
CA ASN A 44 0.24 -5.03 17.03
C ASN A 44 1.61 -5.68 16.89
N HIS A 45 1.84 -6.35 15.78
CA HIS A 45 3.14 -6.93 15.49
C HIS A 45 3.92 -6.03 14.55
N ARG A 46 5.20 -5.85 14.89
CA ARG A 46 6.24 -5.32 14.01
C ARG A 46 7.21 -6.44 13.70
N PHE A 47 7.91 -6.33 12.59
CA PHE A 47 8.96 -7.27 12.22
C PHE A 47 10.30 -6.57 12.35
N MET A 48 11.27 -7.23 12.98
CA MET A 48 12.58 -6.67 13.29
C MET A 48 13.68 -7.48 12.62
N ASP A 49 14.68 -6.79 12.07
CA ASP A 49 15.91 -7.41 11.57
C ASP A 49 16.73 -8.05 12.71
N ARG A 50 17.77 -8.81 12.37
CA ARG A 50 18.68 -9.42 13.36
C ARG A 50 19.36 -8.42 14.30
N ALA A 51 19.39 -7.14 13.95
CA ALA A 51 19.96 -6.09 14.79
C ALA A 51 18.90 -5.33 15.59
N GLY A 52 17.66 -5.83 15.65
CA GLY A 52 16.56 -5.25 16.42
C GLY A 52 15.97 -3.97 15.83
N ASN A 53 16.27 -3.63 14.58
CA ASN A 53 15.66 -2.49 13.89
C ASN A 53 14.41 -2.94 13.14
N GLU A 54 13.47 -2.03 12.88
CA GLU A 54 12.30 -2.34 12.02
C GLU A 54 12.78 -2.91 10.67
N LEU A 55 12.24 -4.07 10.30
CA LEU A 55 12.52 -4.71 9.02
C LEU A 55 12.05 -3.80 7.89
N ARG A 56 13.01 -3.32 7.11
CA ARG A 56 12.78 -2.61 5.86
C ARG A 56 13.29 -3.47 4.72
N THR A 57 12.43 -3.71 3.76
CA THR A 57 12.75 -4.61 2.65
C THR A 57 12.22 -4.07 1.33
N ALA A 58 12.94 -4.34 0.25
CA ALA A 58 12.56 -3.98 -1.09
C ALA A 58 11.56 -5.00 -1.66
N ILE A 59 10.52 -4.48 -2.30
CA ILE A 59 9.59 -5.24 -3.13
C ILE A 59 9.51 -4.63 -4.52
N VAL A 60 9.24 -5.46 -5.53
CA VAL A 60 9.10 -5.03 -6.91
C VAL A 60 7.82 -5.62 -7.50
N GLY A 61 7.12 -4.82 -8.30
CA GLY A 61 5.89 -5.25 -8.96
C GLY A 61 5.34 -4.19 -9.89
N GLU A 62 4.32 -4.58 -10.64
CA GLU A 62 3.56 -3.69 -11.50
C GLU A 62 2.30 -3.22 -10.78
N ILE A 63 2.02 -1.90 -10.83
CA ILE A 63 0.82 -1.34 -10.21
C ILE A 63 -0.42 -1.87 -10.91
N LEU A 64 -1.37 -2.41 -10.15
CA LEU A 64 -2.64 -2.90 -10.67
C LEU A 64 -3.72 -1.82 -10.61
N GLY A 65 -4.80 -2.03 -11.37
CA GLY A 65 -5.93 -1.09 -11.43
C GLY A 65 -6.83 -1.07 -10.17
N PRO A 66 -7.80 -0.14 -10.11
CA PRO A 66 -8.73 -0.03 -8.99
C PRO A 66 -9.55 -1.30 -8.70
N ALA A 67 -9.86 -2.08 -9.74
CA ALA A 67 -10.54 -3.37 -9.59
C ALA A 67 -9.75 -4.38 -8.74
N MET A 68 -8.42 -4.19 -8.66
CA MET A 68 -7.50 -5.02 -7.88
C MET A 68 -7.08 -4.35 -6.58
N GLY A 69 -7.72 -3.24 -6.16
CA GLY A 69 -7.49 -2.62 -4.86
C GLY A 69 -6.68 -1.34 -4.82
N THR A 70 -6.13 -0.90 -5.95
CA THR A 70 -5.41 0.39 -5.98
C THR A 70 -6.39 1.54 -5.77
N LEU A 71 -6.15 2.31 -4.70
CA LEU A 71 -6.90 3.51 -4.31
C LEU A 71 -5.91 4.66 -4.22
N LEU A 72 -5.59 5.25 -5.37
CA LEU A 72 -4.76 6.44 -5.50
C LEU A 72 -5.68 7.61 -5.87
N ARG A 73 -6.21 8.30 -4.86
CA ARG A 73 -7.26 9.34 -4.96
C ARG A 73 -7.09 10.33 -3.80
N ALA A 74 -7.60 11.55 -3.90
CA ALA A 74 -7.56 12.53 -2.82
C ALA A 74 -8.22 12.04 -1.53
N HIS A 75 -9.21 11.13 -1.63
CA HIS A 75 -9.82 10.48 -0.47
C HIS A 75 -9.16 9.14 -0.09
N GLY A 76 -8.22 8.63 -0.87
CA GLY A 76 -7.52 7.36 -0.67
C GLY A 76 -8.47 6.22 -0.26
N ASN A 77 -8.09 5.48 0.78
CA ASN A 77 -8.87 4.42 1.40
C ASN A 77 -9.89 4.87 2.45
N TYR A 78 -10.20 6.18 2.53
CA TYR A 78 -11.14 6.70 3.53
C TYR A 78 -12.55 6.16 3.30
N PHE A 79 -13.11 5.55 4.34
CA PHE A 79 -14.48 5.06 4.34
C PHE A 79 -15.42 6.10 4.95
N ALA A 80 -16.17 6.79 4.10
CA ALA A 80 -17.01 7.93 4.50
C ALA A 80 -18.35 7.55 5.15
N ARG A 81 -18.41 6.39 5.82
CA ARG A 81 -19.61 5.94 6.54
C ARG A 81 -19.32 5.75 8.02
N ASP A 82 -20.21 6.31 8.82
CA ASP A 82 -20.29 6.11 10.27
C ASP A 82 -21.72 5.62 10.58
N GLY A 83 -21.88 4.28 10.60
CA GLY A 83 -23.20 3.65 10.50
C GLY A 83 -23.91 4.01 9.19
N ASP A 84 -25.11 4.59 9.30
CA ASP A 84 -25.91 5.05 8.15
C ASP A 84 -25.59 6.51 7.74
N ALA A 85 -24.81 7.23 8.55
CA ALA A 85 -24.48 8.61 8.27
C ALA A 85 -23.22 8.73 7.39
N PHE A 86 -23.27 9.67 6.46
CA PHE A 86 -22.08 10.11 5.73
C PHE A 86 -21.20 10.95 6.65
N LYS A 87 -19.90 10.64 6.69
CA LYS A 87 -18.90 11.41 7.43
C LYS A 87 -17.91 12.01 6.42
N PRO A 88 -17.87 13.36 6.28
CA PRO A 88 -16.87 13.99 5.42
C PRO A 88 -15.46 13.85 6.03
N ILE A 89 -14.46 13.94 5.17
CA ILE A 89 -13.06 13.98 5.56
C ILE A 89 -12.80 15.28 6.34
N ASP A 90 -12.38 15.16 7.59
CA ASP A 90 -12.06 16.27 8.47
C ASP A 90 -10.55 16.33 8.81
N ASP A 91 -10.14 17.30 9.62
CA ASP A 91 -8.74 17.47 10.05
C ASP A 91 -8.18 16.29 10.87
N LYS A 92 -9.03 15.37 11.32
CA LYS A 92 -8.64 14.17 12.09
C LYS A 92 -8.63 12.90 11.24
N SER A 93 -9.15 12.99 10.02
CA SER A 93 -9.28 11.86 9.11
C SER A 93 -7.90 11.43 8.61
N LYS A 94 -7.61 10.13 8.72
CA LYS A 94 -6.38 9.54 8.20
C LYS A 94 -6.66 8.98 6.83
N ILE A 95 -6.15 9.65 5.81
CA ILE A 95 -6.22 9.19 4.42
C ILE A 95 -4.92 8.47 4.09
N LYS A 96 -5.03 7.29 3.48
CA LYS A 96 -3.89 6.58 2.92
C LYS A 96 -4.20 6.18 1.50
N ASP A 97 -3.22 6.33 0.62
CA ASP A 97 -3.28 5.69 -0.68
C ASP A 97 -2.97 4.20 -0.54
N THR A 98 -3.66 3.38 -1.31
CA THR A 98 -3.42 1.94 -1.41
C THR A 98 -2.93 1.63 -2.81
N ILE A 99 -1.85 0.88 -2.93
CA ILE A 99 -1.33 0.40 -4.22
C ILE A 99 -1.32 -1.12 -4.18
N ALA A 100 -2.03 -1.73 -5.11
CA ALA A 100 -1.95 -3.16 -5.35
C ALA A 100 -0.84 -3.43 -6.37
N LEU A 101 0.03 -4.39 -6.06
CA LEU A 101 1.10 -4.82 -6.96
C LEU A 101 0.80 -6.22 -7.50
N GLY A 102 1.12 -6.44 -8.77
CA GLY A 102 1.01 -7.73 -9.44
C GLY A 102 2.27 -8.10 -10.20
N ILE A 103 2.24 -9.30 -10.76
CA ILE A 103 3.29 -9.82 -11.64
C ILE A 103 3.39 -8.87 -12.85
N PRO A 104 4.59 -8.36 -13.17
CA PRO A 104 4.74 -7.46 -14.32
C PRO A 104 4.26 -8.07 -15.62
N THR A 105 3.58 -7.27 -16.43
CA THR A 105 3.04 -7.70 -17.72
C THR A 105 4.18 -8.12 -18.65
N GLN A 106 4.10 -9.33 -19.22
CA GLN A 106 5.15 -9.94 -20.04
C GLN A 106 6.49 -10.13 -19.31
N ALA A 107 6.47 -10.34 -17.99
CA ALA A 107 7.66 -10.64 -17.19
C ALA A 107 8.49 -11.80 -17.78
N SER A 108 9.82 -11.70 -17.72
CA SER A 108 10.70 -12.85 -17.91
C SER A 108 10.42 -13.90 -16.83
N VAL A 109 10.76 -15.17 -17.08
CA VAL A 109 10.59 -16.26 -16.10
C VAL A 109 11.28 -15.92 -14.77
N LYS A 110 12.47 -15.29 -14.83
CA LYS A 110 13.20 -14.85 -13.65
C LYS A 110 12.42 -13.80 -12.86
N MET A 111 11.91 -12.77 -13.52
CA MET A 111 11.14 -11.70 -12.88
C MET A 111 9.83 -12.23 -12.28
N HIS A 112 9.17 -13.16 -12.98
CA HIS A 112 8.00 -13.87 -12.47
C HIS A 112 8.32 -14.61 -11.16
N ASN A 113 9.42 -15.36 -11.13
CA ASN A 113 9.85 -16.08 -9.93
C ASN A 113 10.22 -15.13 -8.78
N ILE A 114 10.86 -13.99 -9.07
CA ILE A 114 11.13 -12.96 -8.06
C ILE A 114 9.82 -12.42 -7.46
N PHE A 115 8.80 -12.16 -8.29
CA PHE A 115 7.50 -11.74 -7.77
C PHE A 115 6.85 -12.82 -6.88
N LEU A 116 6.80 -14.06 -7.34
CA LEU A 116 6.24 -15.17 -6.56
C LEU A 116 6.98 -15.40 -5.24
N ASN A 117 8.31 -15.29 -5.23
CA ASN A 117 9.10 -15.42 -4.01
C ASN A 117 8.74 -14.35 -2.97
N GLN A 118 8.42 -13.12 -3.39
CA GLN A 118 7.94 -12.07 -2.48
C GLN A 118 6.58 -12.44 -1.86
N VAL A 119 5.67 -13.01 -2.67
CA VAL A 119 4.37 -13.50 -2.19
C VAL A 119 4.55 -14.66 -1.21
N ILE A 120 5.46 -15.59 -1.51
CA ILE A 120 5.81 -16.69 -0.59
C ILE A 120 6.36 -16.12 0.72
N GLY A 121 7.29 -15.17 0.67
CA GLY A 121 7.85 -14.51 1.86
C GLY A 121 6.77 -13.83 2.71
N ALA A 122 5.82 -13.13 2.07
CA ALA A 122 4.67 -12.54 2.77
C ALA A 122 3.76 -13.60 3.40
N ASN A 123 3.47 -14.69 2.69
CA ASN A 123 2.62 -15.78 3.21
C ASN A 123 3.29 -16.56 4.35
N GLN A 124 4.61 -16.74 4.32
CA GLN A 124 5.35 -17.36 5.42
C GLN A 124 5.16 -16.62 6.74
N ILE A 125 5.09 -15.28 6.71
CA ILE A 125 4.80 -14.45 7.88
C ILE A 125 3.40 -14.76 8.44
N VAL A 126 2.40 -14.83 7.57
CA VAL A 126 1.01 -15.10 7.94
C VAL A 126 0.89 -16.50 8.55
N THR A 127 1.46 -17.51 7.88
CA THR A 127 1.46 -18.90 8.34
C THR A 127 2.19 -19.06 9.67
N ALA A 128 3.35 -18.43 9.83
CA ALA A 128 4.09 -18.52 11.08
C ALA A 128 3.34 -17.89 12.26
N ASN A 129 2.66 -16.76 12.03
CA ASN A 129 1.79 -16.16 13.04
C ASN A 129 0.60 -17.06 13.40
N ALA A 130 -0.05 -17.66 12.40
CA ALA A 130 -1.16 -18.57 12.62
C ALA A 130 -0.74 -19.80 13.43
N ASN A 131 0.43 -20.37 13.13
CA ASN A 131 1.00 -21.50 13.88
C ASN A 131 1.32 -21.14 15.34
N GLU A 132 1.88 -19.96 15.57
CA GLU A 132 2.19 -19.49 16.92
C GLU A 132 0.91 -19.16 17.72
N ASP A 133 -0.10 -18.60 17.08
CA ASP A 133 -1.41 -18.38 17.69
C ASP A 133 -2.05 -19.72 18.08
N ALA A 134 -2.03 -20.70 17.19
CA ALA A 134 -2.55 -22.05 17.46
C ALA A 134 -1.80 -22.72 18.61
N HIS A 135 -0.47 -22.59 18.67
CA HIS A 135 0.33 -23.09 19.79
C HIS A 135 -0.06 -22.45 21.13
N ASN A 136 -0.45 -21.17 21.10
CA ASN A 136 -0.92 -20.42 22.26
C ASN A 136 -2.43 -20.58 22.53
N GLY A 137 -3.12 -21.48 21.82
CA GLY A 137 -4.56 -21.71 21.96
C GLY A 137 -5.44 -20.56 21.49
N ARG A 138 -4.94 -19.70 20.60
CA ARG A 138 -5.68 -18.59 19.98
C ARG A 138 -6.15 -18.97 18.58
N VAL A 139 -7.35 -18.52 18.23
CA VAL A 139 -7.90 -18.62 16.87
C VAL A 139 -7.90 -17.22 16.27
N SER A 140 -7.05 -17.01 15.27
CA SER A 140 -6.93 -15.73 14.57
C SER A 140 -7.44 -15.86 13.14
N LEU A 141 -8.27 -14.91 12.69
CA LEU A 141 -8.57 -14.75 11.27
C LEU A 141 -7.51 -13.85 10.64
N ALA A 142 -6.66 -14.41 9.79
CA ALA A 142 -5.69 -13.66 9.02
C ALA A 142 -6.32 -13.17 7.71
N VAL A 143 -6.26 -11.87 7.45
CA VAL A 143 -6.60 -11.30 6.15
C VAL A 143 -5.36 -10.62 5.59
N LEU A 144 -4.82 -11.19 4.51
CA LEU A 144 -3.89 -10.46 3.65
C LEU A 144 -4.75 -9.61 2.71
N LEU A 145 -4.71 -8.30 2.89
CA LEU A 145 -5.43 -7.38 2.01
C LEU A 145 -4.77 -7.46 0.62
N HIS A 146 -5.48 -8.09 -0.33
CA HIS A 146 -5.19 -8.16 -1.78
C HIS A 146 -4.41 -9.34 -2.36
N SER A 147 -4.43 -10.53 -1.74
CA SER A 147 -4.28 -11.74 -2.55
C SER A 147 -5.62 -12.06 -3.24
N ALA A 148 -5.75 -11.74 -4.53
CA ALA A 148 -6.75 -12.44 -5.34
C ALA A 148 -6.45 -13.95 -5.28
N PRO A 149 -7.45 -14.84 -5.22
CA PRO A 149 -7.21 -16.28 -5.18
C PRO A 149 -6.42 -16.69 -6.42
N PHE A 150 -5.17 -17.11 -6.21
CA PHE A 150 -4.25 -17.59 -7.24
C PHE A 150 -4.50 -19.09 -7.48
N ASP A 151 -5.74 -19.46 -7.75
CA ASP A 151 -6.07 -20.85 -8.09
C ASP A 151 -5.76 -21.10 -9.56
N SER A 152 -4.52 -21.54 -9.84
CA SER A 152 -4.08 -22.41 -10.97
C SER A 152 -2.65 -22.13 -11.45
N VAL A 153 -1.63 -22.38 -10.62
CA VAL A 153 -0.26 -22.59 -11.12
C VAL A 153 0.14 -24.05 -10.89
N PRO A 154 0.36 -24.86 -11.94
CA PRO A 154 0.88 -26.21 -11.80
C PRO A 154 2.31 -26.13 -11.23
N SER A 155 2.56 -26.78 -10.09
CA SER A 155 3.89 -26.86 -9.51
C SER A 155 4.75 -27.87 -10.28
N GLU A 156 5.73 -27.41 -11.04
CA GLU A 156 6.87 -28.24 -11.42
C GLU A 156 8.10 -27.87 -10.57
N PRO A 157 8.81 -28.85 -9.98
CA PRO A 157 9.95 -28.61 -9.11
C PRO A 157 11.19 -28.20 -9.92
N HIS A 158 11.82 -27.07 -9.58
CA HIS A 158 13.14 -26.69 -10.11
C HIS A 158 14.23 -26.82 -9.04
N PRO A 159 15.38 -27.45 -9.36
CA PRO A 159 16.45 -27.68 -8.40
C PRO A 159 17.44 -26.49 -8.27
N GLY A 160 17.65 -26.05 -7.02
CA GLY A 160 18.93 -25.64 -6.43
C GLY A 160 19.68 -24.43 -6.99
N ILE A 161 19.60 -23.28 -6.30
CA ILE A 161 20.52 -22.14 -6.49
C ILE A 161 21.33 -21.90 -5.20
N PRO A 162 22.67 -21.66 -5.26
CA PRO A 162 23.50 -21.42 -4.07
C PRO A 162 23.38 -19.99 -3.54
N ARG A 163 23.40 -19.84 -2.20
CA ARG A 163 23.40 -18.55 -1.49
C ARG A 163 24.79 -17.90 -1.48
N VAL A 164 24.88 -16.64 -1.87
CA VAL A 164 26.07 -15.76 -1.73
C VAL A 164 25.84 -14.79 -0.57
N ALA A 165 26.88 -14.55 0.22
CA ALA A 165 26.85 -13.68 1.40
C ALA A 165 27.54 -12.34 1.11
N THR A 166 26.92 -11.21 1.51
CA THR A 166 27.67 -9.95 1.70
C THR A 166 26.99 -8.97 2.66
N THR A 167 27.81 -8.03 3.13
CA THR A 167 27.77 -7.28 4.39
C THR A 167 27.68 -5.77 4.11
N GLY A 168 27.02 -4.99 4.98
CA GLY A 168 27.38 -3.58 5.22
C GLY A 168 26.23 -2.57 5.29
N LYS A 169 25.95 -2.05 6.49
CA LYS A 169 24.88 -1.08 6.82
C LYS A 169 25.33 0.38 6.69
N ARG A 170 24.40 1.29 6.36
CA ARG A 170 24.43 2.72 6.73
C ARG A 170 23.04 3.19 7.19
N ARG A 171 22.99 4.00 8.25
CA ARG A 171 21.80 4.60 8.86
C ARG A 171 21.60 6.03 8.33
N LEU A 172 20.34 6.46 8.22
CA LEU A 172 19.92 7.85 8.02
C LEU A 172 18.94 8.21 9.14
N ASP A 173 19.18 9.35 9.78
CA ASP A 173 18.49 9.81 10.99
C ASP A 173 17.12 10.45 10.71
N GLN A 174 16.22 10.32 11.70
CA GLN A 174 14.89 10.92 11.76
C GLN A 174 14.95 12.38 12.22
N VAL A 175 14.04 13.22 11.70
CA VAL A 175 13.77 14.56 12.20
C VAL A 175 12.28 14.64 12.55
N ASP A 176 11.99 14.91 13.82
CA ASP A 176 10.69 15.35 14.32
C ASP A 176 10.58 16.87 14.16
N ASP A 177 9.38 17.40 13.89
CA ASP A 177 8.93 18.66 14.50
C ASP A 177 7.44 18.96 14.25
N GLU A 178 6.77 19.30 15.36
CA GLU A 178 5.44 19.92 15.44
C GLU A 178 5.57 21.44 15.35
N VAL A 179 4.75 22.12 14.52
CA VAL A 179 4.42 23.54 14.72
C VAL A 179 2.97 23.81 14.33
N ALA A 180 2.18 24.31 15.28
CA ALA A 180 0.82 24.79 15.08
C ALA A 180 0.78 26.30 14.80
N GLY A 181 -0.04 26.71 13.82
CA GLY A 181 -0.35 28.11 13.52
C GLY A 181 -1.83 28.29 13.12
N PRO A 182 -2.41 29.49 13.27
CA PRO A 182 -3.84 29.69 13.46
C PRO A 182 -4.67 29.79 12.17
N ALA A 183 -5.98 29.68 12.35
CA ALA A 183 -7.01 29.52 11.32
C ALA A 183 -7.58 30.84 10.77
N GLY A 184 -8.03 30.81 9.51
CA GLY A 184 -8.95 31.78 8.89
C GLY A 184 -9.43 31.32 7.49
N PRO A 185 -10.73 31.47 7.12
CA PRO A 185 -11.43 30.83 5.96
C PRO A 185 -11.61 31.84 4.78
N PRO A 186 -12.59 31.79 3.81
CA PRO A 186 -13.55 30.78 3.32
C PRO A 186 -13.67 30.68 1.75
N ALA A 187 -14.66 29.90 1.28
CA ALA A 187 -15.51 30.09 0.08
C ALA A 187 -15.02 29.78 -1.35
N ASP A 188 -15.99 29.31 -2.14
CA ASP A 188 -15.98 29.09 -3.59
C ASP A 188 -15.41 30.29 -4.35
N ASP A 189 -14.22 30.11 -4.93
CA ASP A 189 -13.83 30.88 -6.10
C ASP A 189 -12.82 30.09 -6.94
N LYS A 190 -12.93 30.22 -8.26
CA LYS A 190 -12.01 29.59 -9.23
C LYS A 190 -10.64 30.26 -9.13
N LEU A 191 -9.85 29.87 -8.14
CA LEU A 191 -8.44 30.25 -8.06
C LEU A 191 -7.66 29.49 -9.13
N GLU A 192 -7.26 30.19 -10.19
CA GLU A 192 -6.14 29.80 -11.06
C GLU A 192 -4.86 29.73 -10.22
N TYR A 193 -4.63 28.56 -9.62
CA TYR A 193 -3.46 28.26 -8.80
C TYR A 193 -2.30 27.78 -9.70
N THR A 194 -1.92 28.57 -10.71
CA THR A 194 -0.88 28.19 -11.68
C THR A 194 0.48 28.84 -11.41
N GLY A 195 0.57 29.84 -10.53
CA GLY A 195 1.74 30.72 -10.44
C GLY A 195 2.90 30.30 -9.52
N ALA A 196 2.73 29.37 -8.59
CA ALA A 196 3.72 29.13 -7.52
C ALA A 196 4.09 27.65 -7.25
N LEU A 197 3.63 26.70 -8.07
CA LEU A 197 3.86 25.26 -7.87
C LEU A 197 5.31 24.80 -8.15
N THR A 198 6.19 25.69 -8.62
CA THR A 198 7.48 25.31 -9.22
C THR A 198 8.73 25.60 -8.39
N LYS A 199 8.63 26.25 -7.22
CA LYS A 199 9.83 26.55 -6.42
C LYS A 199 9.97 25.59 -5.24
N ASP A 200 10.66 24.50 -5.55
CA ASP A 200 11.28 23.48 -4.70
C ASP A 200 10.38 22.37 -4.15
N ILE A 201 10.25 21.29 -4.93
CA ILE A 201 9.73 20.02 -4.45
C ILE A 201 10.76 19.41 -3.48
N LYS A 202 10.41 19.32 -2.19
CA LYS A 202 11.28 18.78 -1.13
C LYS A 202 10.59 17.66 -0.37
N LEU A 203 11.31 16.59 -0.06
CA LEU A 203 10.79 15.47 0.73
C LEU A 203 10.25 15.97 2.08
N GLY A 204 9.04 15.53 2.45
CA GLY A 204 8.36 15.97 3.68
C GLY A 204 7.69 17.36 3.61
N ALA A 205 7.80 18.09 2.49
CA ALA A 205 7.09 19.36 2.33
C ALA A 205 5.56 19.17 2.38
N TYR A 206 4.86 20.21 2.86
CA TYR A 206 3.41 20.23 2.95
C TYR A 206 2.80 21.11 1.86
N TYR A 207 1.75 20.63 1.21
CA TYR A 207 1.04 21.35 0.16
C TYR A 207 -0.45 21.47 0.47
N ASN A 208 -1.11 22.43 -0.20
CA ASN A 208 -2.56 22.58 -0.14
C ASN A 208 -3.24 21.43 -0.93
N PRO A 209 -4.15 20.65 -0.33
CA PRO A 209 -4.86 19.57 -1.02
C PRO A 209 -5.61 19.99 -2.29
N CYS A 210 -5.97 21.27 -2.44
CA CYS A 210 -6.61 21.81 -3.65
C CYS A 210 -5.82 21.60 -4.95
N ILE A 211 -4.53 21.27 -4.87
CA ILE A 211 -3.71 20.95 -6.05
C ILE A 211 -4.00 19.56 -6.64
N LEU A 212 -4.70 18.70 -5.90
CA LEU A 212 -5.11 17.40 -6.42
C LEU A 212 -6.35 17.57 -7.32
N PRO A 213 -6.38 16.91 -8.49
CA PRO A 213 -7.44 17.08 -9.48
C PRO A 213 -8.82 16.63 -8.98
N ASP A 214 -8.87 15.62 -8.12
CA ASP A 214 -10.09 15.07 -7.50
C ASP A 214 -10.40 15.63 -6.12
N TYR A 215 -9.68 16.67 -5.68
CA TYR A 215 -9.99 17.34 -4.43
C TYR A 215 -11.21 18.27 -4.55
N GLY A 216 -12.00 18.34 -3.47
CA GLY A 216 -13.08 19.30 -3.29
C GLY A 216 -14.48 18.69 -3.25
N GLY A 217 -15.49 19.56 -3.17
CA GLY A 217 -16.88 19.16 -2.94
C GLY A 217 -17.19 18.85 -1.47
N SER A 218 -18.40 18.40 -1.20
CA SER A 218 -18.91 18.11 0.16
C SER A 218 -18.26 16.90 0.83
N TYR A 219 -17.35 16.21 0.14
CA TYR A 219 -16.60 15.08 0.67
C TYR A 219 -15.47 15.49 1.62
N PHE A 220 -14.98 16.72 1.49
CA PHE A 220 -13.88 17.28 2.28
C PHE A 220 -14.38 18.45 3.13
N ASN A 221 -14.19 18.35 4.43
CA ASN A 221 -14.55 19.35 5.44
C ASN A 221 -13.41 19.49 6.46
N HIS A 222 -12.24 19.85 5.97
CA HIS A 222 -11.03 20.04 6.77
C HIS A 222 -10.43 21.42 6.48
N SER A 223 -9.66 21.96 7.41
CA SER A 223 -9.12 23.33 7.33
C SER A 223 -7.59 23.39 7.49
N LYS A 224 -7.05 22.46 8.28
CA LYS A 224 -5.64 22.38 8.65
C LYS A 224 -4.90 21.25 7.94
N ALA A 225 -5.59 20.19 7.54
CA ALA A 225 -4.94 19.06 6.87
C ALA A 225 -4.19 19.50 5.61
N LYS A 226 -2.98 18.97 5.46
CA LYS A 226 -2.06 19.25 4.34
C LYS A 226 -1.67 17.96 3.65
N LEU A 227 -1.33 18.07 2.38
CA LEU A 227 -0.77 16.97 1.59
C LEU A 227 0.73 16.91 1.82
N VAL A 228 1.28 15.73 2.09
CA VAL A 228 2.72 15.54 2.37
C VAL A 228 3.44 15.09 1.09
N GLN A 229 4.63 15.63 0.84
CA GLN A 229 5.56 15.09 -0.17
C GLN A 229 6.12 13.75 0.31
N LEU A 230 5.65 12.66 -0.28
CA LEU A 230 6.22 11.32 -0.10
C LEU A 230 7.49 11.12 -0.93
N ASP A 231 8.32 10.14 -0.57
CA ASP A 231 9.51 9.75 -1.33
C ASP A 231 9.13 8.87 -2.53
N VAL A 232 8.44 9.49 -3.49
CA VAL A 232 8.08 8.87 -4.76
C VAL A 232 8.97 9.49 -5.83
N ARG A 233 9.71 8.65 -6.54
CA ARG A 233 10.72 9.08 -7.50
C ARG A 233 10.49 8.49 -8.88
N ASP A 234 10.84 9.26 -9.89
CA ASP A 234 10.76 8.84 -11.28
C ASP A 234 11.94 7.92 -11.68
N THR A 235 12.00 7.59 -12.98
CA THR A 235 13.08 6.76 -13.56
C THR A 235 14.45 7.43 -13.48
N LYS A 236 14.50 8.76 -13.36
CA LYS A 236 15.71 9.58 -13.21
C LYS A 236 16.08 9.85 -11.75
N ASN A 237 15.34 9.26 -10.81
CA ASN A 237 15.51 9.44 -9.37
C ASN A 237 15.15 10.85 -8.85
N GLU A 238 14.36 11.60 -9.60
CA GLU A 238 13.83 12.91 -9.22
C GLU A 238 12.51 12.75 -8.45
N LEU A 239 12.23 13.64 -7.49
CA LEU A 239 10.97 13.59 -6.72
C LEU A 239 9.78 13.91 -7.61
N ILE A 240 8.80 13.01 -7.61
CA ILE A 240 7.50 13.23 -8.24
C ILE A 240 6.63 14.01 -7.24
N PRO A 241 6.05 15.15 -7.62
CA PRO A 241 5.15 15.87 -6.74
C PRO A 241 3.78 15.16 -6.64
N PRO A 242 3.01 15.36 -5.55
CA PRO A 242 1.77 14.62 -5.31
C PRO A 242 0.71 14.78 -6.41
N TRP A 243 0.60 15.96 -7.03
CA TRP A 243 -0.34 16.20 -8.13
C TRP A 243 -0.01 15.42 -9.41
N LYS A 244 1.19 14.84 -9.51
CA LYS A 244 1.61 13.96 -10.61
C LYS A 244 1.56 12.47 -10.26
N PHE A 245 1.17 12.10 -9.03
CA PHE A 245 1.12 10.68 -8.65
C PHE A 245 0.17 9.88 -9.53
N TYR A 246 -0.98 10.43 -9.92
CA TYR A 246 -1.94 9.72 -10.77
C TYR A 246 -1.38 9.35 -12.13
N GLU A 247 -0.53 10.20 -12.69
CA GLU A 247 0.14 9.93 -13.96
C GLU A 247 1.26 8.93 -13.74
N ALA A 248 2.18 9.20 -12.80
CA ALA A 248 3.37 8.39 -12.62
C ALA A 248 3.09 6.99 -12.07
N LEU A 249 2.11 6.85 -11.16
CA LEU A 249 1.75 5.61 -10.47
C LEU A 249 0.44 5.00 -11.02
N ARG A 250 0.17 5.21 -12.31
CA ARG A 250 -0.98 4.61 -12.98
C ARG A 250 -0.83 3.07 -13.12
N PRO A 251 -1.93 2.35 -13.36
CA PRO A 251 -1.88 0.91 -13.61
C PRO A 251 -0.91 0.58 -14.74
N GLY A 252 -0.17 -0.51 -14.58
CA GLY A 252 0.88 -0.92 -15.49
C GLY A 252 2.27 -0.34 -15.22
N THR A 253 2.42 0.65 -14.31
CA THR A 253 3.74 1.19 -13.96
C THR A 253 4.54 0.15 -13.16
N LEU A 254 5.79 -0.10 -13.57
CA LEU A 254 6.71 -0.98 -12.85
C LEU A 254 7.42 -0.17 -11.75
N VAL A 255 7.34 -0.62 -10.51
CA VAL A 255 7.91 0.08 -9.35
C VAL A 255 8.77 -0.82 -8.47
N LEU A 256 9.75 -0.21 -7.83
CA LEU A 256 10.49 -0.74 -6.67
C LEU A 256 10.07 0.03 -5.43
N CYS A 257 9.59 -0.65 -4.41
CA CYS A 257 9.15 -0.03 -3.16
C CYS A 257 10.03 -0.49 -2.01
N LEU A 258 10.47 0.43 -1.15
CA LEU A 258 11.01 0.08 0.17
C LEU A 258 9.87 0.05 1.16
N VAL A 259 9.59 -1.11 1.77
CA VAL A 259 8.45 -1.30 2.65
C VAL A 259 8.86 -1.75 4.05
N SER A 260 8.03 -1.48 5.05
CA SER A 260 8.04 -2.23 6.31
C SER A 260 6.74 -3.01 6.50
N LEU A 261 6.83 -4.13 7.21
CA LEU A 261 5.73 -5.05 7.43
C LEU A 261 5.09 -4.80 8.80
N HIS A 262 3.76 -4.79 8.84
CA HIS A 262 2.98 -4.58 10.05
C HIS A 262 1.81 -5.57 10.10
N CYS A 263 1.51 -6.07 11.29
CA CYS A 263 0.29 -6.83 11.54
C CYS A 263 -0.52 -6.13 12.63
N PHE A 264 -1.72 -5.67 12.27
CA PHE A 264 -2.65 -5.06 13.20
C PHE A 264 -3.53 -6.13 13.83
N ALA A 265 -3.43 -6.27 15.15
CA ALA A 265 -4.30 -7.13 15.94
C ALA A 265 -5.53 -6.33 16.37
N MET A 266 -6.67 -6.60 15.73
CA MET A 266 -7.93 -5.95 16.03
C MET A 266 -8.80 -6.91 16.84
N VAL A 267 -9.24 -6.48 18.00
CA VAL A 267 -10.21 -7.23 18.81
C VAL A 267 -11.60 -6.81 18.36
N ASP A 268 -12.40 -7.78 17.92
CA ASP A 268 -13.82 -7.53 17.69
C ASP A 268 -14.57 -7.72 19.01
N ASP A 269 -15.02 -6.60 19.60
CA ASP A 269 -15.81 -6.57 20.83
C ASP A 269 -17.32 -6.69 20.56
N SER A 270 -17.74 -6.87 19.30
CA SER A 270 -19.14 -6.81 18.88
C SER A 270 -19.96 -8.08 19.19
N GLY A 271 -19.36 -9.10 19.83
CA GLY A 271 -19.99 -10.42 20.05
C GLY A 271 -19.66 -11.09 21.39
N LYS A 272 -20.35 -12.21 21.69
CA LYS A 272 -20.12 -13.04 22.89
C LYS A 272 -18.75 -13.74 22.91
N GLU A 273 -18.11 -13.87 21.75
CA GLU A 273 -16.78 -14.45 21.60
C GLU A 273 -15.80 -13.38 21.15
N ARG A 274 -14.72 -13.20 21.92
CA ARG A 274 -13.63 -12.29 21.58
C ARG A 274 -12.83 -12.88 20.43
N LYS A 275 -13.12 -12.46 19.20
CA LYS A 275 -12.37 -12.87 18.01
C LYS A 275 -11.30 -11.84 17.69
N GLU A 276 -10.06 -12.30 17.59
CA GLU A 276 -8.94 -11.48 17.15
C GLU A 276 -8.84 -11.55 15.62
N ARG A 277 -8.97 -10.42 14.96
CA ARG A 277 -8.75 -10.26 13.52
C ARG A 277 -7.36 -9.69 13.30
N LYS A 278 -6.55 -10.37 12.49
CA LYS A 278 -5.21 -9.91 12.13
C LYS A 278 -5.21 -9.37 10.70
N VAL A 279 -4.78 -8.12 10.55
CA VAL A 279 -4.66 -7.44 9.26
C VAL A 279 -3.20 -7.17 8.97
N TYR A 280 -2.70 -7.78 7.89
CA TYR A 280 -1.32 -7.60 7.44
C TYR A 280 -1.23 -6.44 6.45
N GLN A 281 -0.27 -5.55 6.66
CA GLN A 281 -0.05 -4.38 5.81
C GLN A 281 1.45 -4.21 5.54
N MET A 282 1.76 -3.81 4.31
CA MET A 282 3.08 -3.30 3.94
C MET A 282 2.98 -1.78 3.80
N ASN A 283 3.78 -1.05 4.56
CA ASN A 283 3.85 0.40 4.49
C ASN A 283 5.02 0.80 3.60
N ALA A 284 4.75 1.44 2.46
CA ALA A 284 5.79 1.98 1.60
C ALA A 284 6.41 3.23 2.22
N HIS A 285 7.74 3.20 2.40
CA HIS A 285 8.55 4.36 2.82
C HIS A 285 9.03 5.15 1.62
N SER A 286 9.37 4.45 0.54
CA SER A 286 9.72 5.06 -0.75
C SER A 286 9.26 4.20 -1.91
N ILE A 287 8.98 4.84 -3.04
CA ILE A 287 8.59 4.23 -4.31
C ILE A 287 9.47 4.80 -5.40
N ARG A 288 10.09 3.94 -6.20
CA ARG A 288 10.83 4.33 -7.40
C ARG A 288 10.19 3.73 -8.63
N VAL A 289 9.83 4.58 -9.59
CA VAL A 289 9.38 4.15 -10.91
C VAL A 289 10.58 3.59 -11.67
N LEU A 290 10.48 2.34 -12.08
CA LEU A 290 11.49 1.65 -12.90
C LEU A 290 11.16 1.76 -14.39
N SER A 291 9.87 1.73 -14.73
CA SER A 291 9.37 1.93 -16.08
C SER A 291 7.93 2.43 -16.02
N GLU A 292 7.65 3.46 -16.80
CA GLU A 292 6.31 4.03 -16.95
C GLU A 292 5.35 3.04 -17.63
N SER A 293 4.06 3.21 -17.37
CA SER A 293 3.00 2.43 -18.01
C SER A 293 2.72 2.92 -19.44
N ASP A 294 2.24 2.04 -20.33
CA ASP A 294 1.70 2.47 -21.62
C ASP A 294 0.18 2.73 -21.57
N GLU A 295 -0.45 2.48 -20.43
CA GLU A 295 -1.89 2.73 -20.25
C GLU A 295 -2.20 4.22 -20.15
N HIS A 296 -3.41 4.56 -20.56
CA HIS A 296 -3.93 5.92 -20.45
C HIS A 296 -4.10 6.32 -18.98
N VAL A 297 -3.84 7.60 -18.69
CA VAL A 297 -4.13 8.18 -17.38
C VAL A 297 -5.64 8.22 -17.19
N GLU A 298 -6.13 7.57 -16.12
CA GLU A 298 -7.57 7.59 -15.77
C GLU A 298 -8.02 9.02 -15.46
N GLU A 299 -9.08 9.48 -16.11
CA GLU A 299 -9.70 10.77 -15.78
C GLU A 299 -10.27 10.73 -14.35
N ARG A 300 -9.94 11.75 -13.56
CA ARG A 300 -10.33 11.81 -12.15
C ARG A 300 -11.49 12.77 -11.96
N THR A 301 -12.58 12.24 -11.42
CA THR A 301 -13.75 13.03 -11.02
C THR A 301 -13.73 13.27 -9.51
N ARG A 302 -14.14 14.47 -9.08
CA ARG A 302 -14.32 14.77 -7.66
C ARG A 302 -15.33 13.83 -7.03
N PRO A 303 -15.08 13.31 -5.82
CA PRO A 303 -16.05 12.48 -5.13
C PRO A 303 -17.29 13.31 -4.78
N ILE A 304 -18.46 12.78 -5.10
CA ILE A 304 -19.74 13.39 -4.75
C ILE A 304 -20.21 12.72 -3.46
N ALA A 305 -20.45 13.51 -2.41
CA ALA A 305 -21.08 12.97 -1.21
C ALA A 305 -22.50 12.51 -1.56
N PRO A 306 -22.96 11.35 -1.06
CA PRO A 306 -24.34 10.89 -1.28
C PRO A 306 -25.29 11.98 -0.81
N ASN A 307 -26.09 12.49 -1.73
CA ASN A 307 -27.06 13.54 -1.46
C ASN A 307 -28.18 12.98 -0.56
N SER A 308 -28.84 13.86 0.19
CA SER A 308 -29.83 13.47 1.22
C SER A 308 -30.95 12.58 0.65
N ALA A 309 -31.27 12.73 -0.64
CA ALA A 309 -32.26 11.94 -1.36
C ALA A 309 -31.77 10.52 -1.70
N GLU A 310 -30.52 10.33 -2.14
CA GLU A 310 -29.95 8.98 -2.35
C GLU A 310 -29.81 8.21 -1.03
N ARG A 311 -29.57 8.91 0.09
CA ARG A 311 -29.55 8.29 1.43
C ARG A 311 -30.90 7.68 1.80
N ALA A 312 -32.01 8.34 1.45
CA ALA A 312 -33.35 7.82 1.71
C ALA A 312 -33.67 6.58 0.87
N ILE A 313 -33.16 6.50 -0.36
CA ILE A 313 -33.34 5.34 -1.25
C ILE A 313 -32.44 4.17 -0.82
N ALA A 314 -31.20 4.45 -0.39
CA ALA A 314 -30.27 3.42 0.09
C ALA A 314 -30.65 2.82 1.46
N ALA A 315 -31.44 3.54 2.27
CA ALA A 315 -31.96 3.11 3.55
C ALA A 315 -33.23 2.24 3.46
N LEU A 316 -33.78 2.00 2.26
CA LEU A 316 -34.82 1.01 2.07
C LEU A 316 -34.27 -0.38 2.44
N PRO A 317 -35.00 -1.19 3.22
CA PRO A 317 -34.54 -2.52 3.61
C PRO A 317 -34.30 -3.33 2.34
N LYS A 318 -33.03 -3.65 2.07
CA LYS A 318 -32.66 -4.59 1.03
C LYS A 318 -33.24 -5.93 1.43
N HIS A 319 -34.39 -6.28 0.87
CA HIS A 319 -34.93 -7.63 0.96
C HIS A 319 -33.80 -8.61 0.64
N ALA A 320 -33.61 -9.56 1.55
CA ALA A 320 -32.51 -10.52 1.54
C ALA A 320 -32.38 -11.22 0.18
N ALA A 321 -31.47 -10.73 -0.65
CA ALA A 321 -30.92 -11.49 -1.74
C ALA A 321 -29.98 -12.52 -1.11
N VAL A 322 -30.54 -13.69 -0.82
CA VAL A 322 -29.79 -14.92 -0.56
C VAL A 322 -28.80 -15.08 -1.70
N THR A 323 -27.53 -14.82 -1.43
CA THR A 323 -26.43 -15.23 -2.31
C THR A 323 -25.64 -16.25 -1.53
N SER A 324 -26.00 -17.51 -1.72
CA SER A 324 -25.16 -18.64 -1.33
C SER A 324 -23.86 -18.55 -2.14
N PHE A 325 -22.77 -18.22 -1.47
CA PHE A 325 -21.46 -18.69 -1.91
C PHE A 325 -21.00 -19.75 -0.92
N ALA A 326 -21.32 -20.99 -1.27
CA ALA A 326 -20.55 -22.14 -0.87
C ALA A 326 -19.15 -21.98 -1.51
N ASN A 327 -18.09 -22.04 -0.69
CA ASN A 327 -16.94 -22.94 -0.86
C ASN A 327 -15.73 -22.53 0.00
N PHE A 328 -15.37 -23.49 0.85
CA PHE A 328 -14.05 -23.87 1.40
C PHE A 328 -12.84 -22.92 1.30
N THR A 329 -12.44 -22.46 2.48
CA THR A 329 -11.20 -22.73 3.25
C THR A 329 -10.05 -23.53 2.61
N VAL A 330 -8.85 -22.95 2.72
CA VAL A 330 -7.64 -23.65 3.23
C VAL A 330 -7.47 -23.24 4.69
#